data_AF-A0AAN8TBH2-F1
#
_entry.id   AF-A0AAN8TBH2-F1
#
_cell.length_a   1.000
_cell.length_b   1.000
_cell.length_c   1.000
_cell.angle_alpha   90.00
_cell.angle_beta   90.00
_cell.angle_gamma   90.00
#
_symmetry.space_group_name_H-M   'P 1'
#
loop_
_entity.id
_entity.type
_entity.pdbx_description
1 polymer ?
#
loop_
_entity_poly.entity_id
_entity_poly.type
_entity_poly.pdbx_seq_one_letter_code
_entity_poly.pdbx_strand_id
1 'polypeptide(L)'
;MGNYYLCDGGNTNGNGFMFPYQGYRYWIKDWPGNNSSPRCPEELFNMKHARARNVIEREFELLNGRWGILRSPLWYSVKVHNRIISACCLIHNFIGKEMEPDPLDVEMEFHMENQLDHESINSIEASDEWTTWRDELAQSMWNERLGNPSL
;
A
#
# COMPACT_ATOMS: atom_id res chain seq x y z
N MET A 1 13.70 13.80 2.88
CA MET A 1 13.15 12.96 3.97
C MET A 1 13.40 11.49 3.65
N GLY A 2 13.45 10.62 4.67
CA GLY A 2 13.74 9.18 4.56
C GLY A 2 12.50 8.34 4.25
N ASN A 3 12.36 7.18 4.92
CA ASN A 3 11.25 6.25 4.77
C ASN A 3 9.96 6.74 5.46
N TYR A 4 8.79 6.38 4.93
CA TYR A 4 7.46 6.74 5.45
C TYR A 4 6.44 5.60 5.26
N TYR A 5 5.34 5.66 6.01
CA TYR A 5 4.24 4.70 5.96
C TYR A 5 3.09 5.22 5.08
N LEU A 6 2.54 4.34 4.24
CA LEU A 6 1.36 4.62 3.41
C LEU A 6 0.08 4.31 4.19
N CYS A 7 -0.80 5.30 4.34
CA CYS A 7 -2.09 5.15 5.03
C CYS A 7 -3.27 5.14 4.02
N ASP A 8 -4.40 4.52 4.39
CA ASP A 8 -5.59 4.43 3.51
C ASP A 8 -6.62 5.53 3.74
N GLY A 9 -6.82 5.88 5.01
CA GLY A 9 -7.95 6.69 5.44
C GLY A 9 -7.59 7.49 6.69
N GLY A 10 -7.81 8.79 6.61
CA GLY A 10 -7.45 9.75 7.62
C GLY A 10 -7.30 11.15 7.03
N ASN A 11 -7.29 12.14 7.91
CA ASN A 11 -7.42 13.56 7.52
C ASN A 11 -6.11 14.35 7.69
N THR A 12 -5.09 13.76 8.33
CA THR A 12 -3.92 14.50 8.79
C THR A 12 -2.64 13.73 8.52
N ASN A 13 -1.74 14.30 7.72
CA ASN A 13 -0.37 13.79 7.63
C ASN A 13 0.33 14.03 8.97
N GLY A 14 1.03 13.01 9.45
CA GLY A 14 1.76 13.07 10.70
C GLY A 14 3.16 12.56 10.52
N ASN A 15 3.97 12.64 11.58
CA ASN A 15 5.37 12.30 11.48
C ASN A 15 5.59 10.84 11.05
N GLY A 16 6.07 10.63 9.83
CA GLY A 16 6.27 9.31 9.24
C GLY A 16 5.06 8.70 8.55
N PHE A 17 3.89 9.36 8.55
CA PHE A 17 2.63 8.82 8.03
C PHE A 17 2.05 9.71 6.94
N MET A 18 1.85 9.13 5.77
CA MET A 18 1.40 9.83 4.58
C MET A 18 0.02 9.34 4.16
N PHE A 19 -0.92 10.27 4.01
CA PHE A 19 -2.29 10.01 3.59
C PHE A 19 -2.52 10.50 2.15
N PRO A 20 -3.44 9.86 1.41
CA PRO A 20 -3.88 10.36 0.12
C PRO A 20 -4.53 11.74 0.24
N TYR A 21 -4.56 12.47 -0.88
CA TYR A 21 -5.33 13.71 -0.99
C TYR A 21 -6.83 13.41 -0.98
N GLN A 22 -7.54 14.14 -0.12
CA GLN A 22 -8.99 14.08 -0.04
C GLN A 22 -9.63 14.87 -1.19
N GLY A 23 -10.77 14.39 -1.68
CA GLY A 23 -11.51 15.04 -2.77
C GLY A 23 -10.98 14.75 -4.17
N TYR A 24 -9.93 13.93 -4.30
CA TYR A 24 -9.38 13.47 -5.57
C TYR A 24 -9.59 11.96 -5.75
N ARG A 25 -9.53 11.48 -7.00
CA ARG A 25 -9.59 10.03 -7.29
C ARG A 25 -8.49 9.28 -6.55
N TYR A 26 -8.82 8.10 -6.03
CA TYR A 26 -7.89 7.32 -5.21
C TYR A 26 -7.94 5.84 -5.54
N TRP A 27 -9.13 5.25 -5.63
CA TRP A 27 -9.25 3.80 -5.80
C TRP A 27 -8.67 3.35 -7.14
N ILE A 28 -8.04 2.17 -7.17
CA ILE A 28 -7.46 1.63 -8.42
C ILE A 28 -8.52 1.51 -9.53
N LYS A 29 -9.75 1.13 -9.16
CA LYS A 29 -10.91 1.08 -10.07
C LYS A 29 -11.30 2.43 -10.68
N ASP A 30 -10.84 3.55 -10.13
CA ASP A 30 -11.11 4.90 -10.64
C ASP A 30 -10.27 5.25 -11.89
N TRP A 31 -9.36 4.35 -12.30
CA TRP A 31 -8.39 4.55 -13.39
C TRP A 31 -8.57 3.60 -14.61
N PRO A 32 -9.77 3.41 -15.17
CA PRO A 32 -9.97 2.49 -16.30
C PRO A 32 -9.46 3.10 -17.63
N GLY A 33 -8.81 2.26 -18.44
CA GLY A 33 -8.48 2.47 -19.87
C GLY A 33 -8.42 3.91 -20.38
N ASN A 34 -9.54 4.44 -20.87
CA ASN A 34 -9.61 5.75 -21.54
C ASN A 34 -9.61 6.97 -20.59
N ASN A 35 -9.77 6.78 -19.27
CA ASN A 35 -9.71 7.83 -18.26
C ASN A 35 -8.66 7.51 -17.16
N SER A 36 -7.66 6.71 -17.54
CA SER A 36 -6.60 6.21 -16.65
C SER A 36 -5.52 7.25 -16.33
N SER A 37 -5.47 8.37 -17.08
CA SER A 37 -4.47 9.40 -16.85
C SER A 37 -4.88 10.34 -15.71
N PRO A 38 -3.99 10.58 -14.73
CA PRO A 38 -4.14 11.64 -13.74
C PRO A 38 -4.22 13.02 -14.38
N ARG A 39 -5.08 13.87 -13.83
CA ARG A 39 -5.35 15.23 -14.35
C ARG A 39 -4.59 16.32 -13.62
N CYS A 40 -4.12 16.03 -12.40
CA CYS A 40 -3.40 16.96 -11.55
C CYS A 40 -2.35 16.22 -10.69
N PRO A 41 -1.41 16.95 -10.06
CA PRO A 41 -0.41 16.36 -9.17
C PRO A 41 -1.01 15.49 -8.06
N GLU A 42 -2.12 15.91 -7.46
CA GLU A 42 -2.79 15.20 -6.36
C GLU A 42 -3.38 13.87 -6.84
N GLU A 43 -3.99 13.85 -8.01
CA GLU A 43 -4.48 12.63 -8.66
C GLU A 43 -3.34 11.67 -9.01
N LEU A 44 -2.20 12.19 -9.48
CA LEU A 44 -1.03 11.38 -9.81
C LEU A 44 -0.42 10.76 -8.55
N PHE A 45 -0.32 11.56 -7.49
CA PHE A 45 0.11 11.09 -6.17
C PHE A 45 -0.82 9.98 -5.67
N ASN A 46 -2.13 10.23 -5.63
CA ASN A 46 -3.12 9.24 -5.17
C ASN A 46 -3.08 7.95 -5.98
N MET A 47 -2.95 8.05 -7.32
CA MET A 47 -2.83 6.87 -8.17
C MET A 47 -1.59 6.04 -7.84
N LYS A 48 -0.41 6.68 -7.68
CA LYS A 48 0.83 5.99 -7.29
C LYS A 48 0.74 5.41 -5.88
N HIS A 49 0.16 6.17 -4.94
CA HIS A 49 -0.09 5.75 -3.57
C HIS A 49 -0.97 4.49 -3.53
N ALA A 50 -2.12 4.50 -4.20
CA ALA A 50 -3.03 3.37 -4.26
C ALA A 50 -2.40 2.15 -4.93
N ARG A 51 -1.62 2.34 -6.01
CA ARG A 51 -0.87 1.23 -6.64
C ARG A 51 0.16 0.60 -5.70
N ALA A 52 0.94 1.43 -5.00
CA ALA A 52 1.93 0.94 -4.05
C ALA A 52 1.25 0.19 -2.89
N ARG A 53 0.15 0.73 -2.37
CA ARG A 53 -0.66 0.09 -1.34
C ARG A 53 -1.19 -1.27 -1.80
N ASN A 54 -1.78 -1.35 -2.99
CA ASN A 54 -2.33 -2.59 -3.52
C ASN A 54 -1.28 -3.69 -3.68
N VAL A 55 -0.03 -3.33 -4.02
CA VAL A 55 1.07 -4.30 -4.00
C VAL A 55 1.26 -4.82 -2.58
N ILE A 56 1.38 -3.93 -1.59
CA ILE A 56 1.58 -4.31 -0.18
C ILE A 56 0.43 -5.19 0.34
N GLU A 57 -0.82 -4.80 0.08
CA GLU A 57 -2.00 -5.54 0.53
C GLU A 57 -2.06 -6.93 -0.08
N ARG A 58 -1.85 -7.05 -1.40
CA ARG A 58 -1.81 -8.35 -2.08
C ARG A 58 -0.76 -9.27 -1.47
N GLU A 59 0.44 -8.78 -1.19
CA GLU A 59 1.49 -9.59 -0.54
C GLU A 59 1.06 -10.06 0.87
N PHE A 60 0.43 -9.19 1.67
CA PHE A 60 -0.06 -9.57 3.00
C PHE A 60 -1.21 -10.56 2.95
N GLU A 61 -2.11 -10.42 1.98
CA GLU A 61 -3.19 -11.37 1.79
C GLU A 61 -2.65 -12.74 1.34
N LEU A 62 -1.65 -12.77 0.45
CA LEU A 62 -0.96 -14.01 0.03
C LEU A 62 -0.30 -14.67 1.24
N LEU A 63 0.38 -13.88 2.05
CA LEU A 63 0.97 -14.33 3.31
C LEU A 63 -0.09 -14.92 4.24
N ASN A 64 -1.24 -14.27 4.40
CA ASN A 64 -2.33 -14.74 5.26
C ASN A 64 -2.99 -16.02 4.75
N GLY A 65 -3.19 -16.18 3.44
CA GLY A 65 -3.79 -17.41 2.91
C GLY A 65 -2.83 -18.60 2.91
N ARG A 66 -1.53 -18.37 2.70
CA ARG A 66 -0.50 -19.41 2.79
C ARG A 66 -0.25 -19.88 4.23
N TRP A 67 -0.14 -18.95 5.16
CA TRP A 67 0.21 -19.26 6.55
C TRP A 67 -1.03 -19.29 7.44
N GLY A 68 -1.60 -20.49 7.60
CA GLY A 68 -2.81 -20.68 8.40
C GLY A 68 -2.76 -20.15 9.83
N ILE A 69 -1.55 -20.04 10.42
CA ILE A 69 -1.33 -19.47 11.75
C ILE A 69 -1.68 -17.97 11.84
N LEU A 70 -1.64 -17.23 10.71
CA LEU A 70 -1.97 -15.81 10.65
C LEU A 70 -3.48 -15.56 10.54
N ARG A 71 -4.27 -16.57 10.16
CA ARG A 71 -5.73 -16.43 9.94
C ARG A 71 -6.56 -16.43 11.22
N SER A 72 -5.98 -16.87 12.34
CA SER A 72 -6.71 -17.03 13.60
C SER A 72 -6.15 -16.12 14.68
N PRO A 73 -7.00 -15.57 15.57
CA PRO A 73 -6.54 -14.83 16.73
C PRO A 73 -5.58 -15.70 17.55
N LEU A 74 -4.35 -15.24 17.69
CA LEU A 74 -3.33 -15.91 18.48
C LEU A 74 -3.39 -15.40 19.91
N TRP A 75 -3.47 -16.32 20.87
CA TRP A 75 -3.52 -16.02 22.30
C TRP A 75 -2.10 -15.78 22.86
N TYR A 76 -1.22 -15.20 22.05
CA TYR A 76 0.17 -14.95 22.37
C TYR A 76 0.39 -13.49 22.72
N SER A 77 1.44 -13.21 23.50
CA SER A 77 1.88 -11.83 23.70
C SER A 77 2.26 -11.16 22.37
N VAL A 78 2.12 -9.84 22.29
CA VAL A 78 2.52 -9.03 21.11
C VAL A 78 3.93 -9.36 20.64
N LYS A 79 4.88 -9.57 21.57
CA LYS A 79 6.27 -9.93 21.23
C LYS A 79 6.38 -11.26 20.48
N VAL A 80 5.57 -12.25 20.85
CA VAL A 80 5.56 -13.56 20.20
C VAL A 80 4.83 -13.46 18.85
N HIS A 81 3.73 -12.72 18.80
CA HIS A 81 3.00 -12.46 17.54
C HIS A 81 3.92 -11.81 16.48
N ASN A 82 4.68 -10.77 16.86
CA ASN A 82 5.64 -10.12 15.96
C ASN A 82 6.72 -11.07 15.44
N ARG A 83 7.20 -12.00 16.28
CA ARG A 83 8.18 -13.03 15.87
C ARG A 83 7.58 -14.03 14.88
N ILE A 84 6.33 -14.44 15.09
CA ILE A 84 5.61 -15.33 14.18
C ILE A 84 5.44 -14.65 12.81
N ILE A 85 4.93 -13.41 12.79
CA ILE A 85 4.79 -12.64 11.54
C ILE A 85 6.14 -12.53 10.83
N SER A 86 7.20 -12.12 11.55
CA SER A 86 8.53 -11.98 10.98
C SER A 86 9.07 -13.29 10.38
N ALA A 87 8.86 -14.41 11.08
CA ALA A 87 9.27 -15.72 10.57
C ALA A 87 8.48 -16.11 9.31
N CYS A 88 7.17 -15.90 9.28
CA CYS A 88 6.33 -16.13 8.10
C CYS A 88 6.81 -15.28 6.91
N CYS A 89 7.08 -13.98 7.10
CA CYS A 89 7.58 -13.10 6.04
C CYS A 89 8.94 -13.58 5.51
N LEU A 90 9.88 -13.93 6.40
CA LEU A 90 11.21 -14.39 6.00
C LEU A 90 11.14 -15.68 5.17
N ILE A 91 10.32 -16.65 5.62
CA ILE A 91 10.15 -17.93 4.91
C ILE A 91 9.41 -17.70 3.59
N HIS A 92 8.38 -16.87 3.56
CA HIS A 92 7.65 -16.51 2.34
C HIS A 92 8.59 -15.90 1.29
N ASN A 93 9.38 -14.90 1.68
CA ASN A 93 10.34 -14.25 0.79
C ASN A 93 11.43 -15.22 0.31
N PHE A 94 11.88 -16.13 1.18
CA PHE A 94 12.86 -17.14 0.81
C PHE A 94 12.32 -18.12 -0.22
N ILE A 95 11.08 -18.61 -0.02
CA ILE A 95 10.42 -19.52 -0.98
C ILE A 95 10.23 -18.81 -2.32
N GLY A 96 9.67 -17.59 -2.34
CA GLY A 96 9.44 -16.85 -3.57
C GLY A 96 10.73 -16.51 -4.35
N LYS A 97 11.88 -16.48 -3.68
CA LYS A 97 13.18 -16.23 -4.31
C LYS A 97 13.85 -17.50 -4.84
N GLU A 98 13.76 -18.60 -4.12
CA GLU A 98 14.58 -19.80 -4.37
C GLU A 98 13.78 -20.97 -4.98
N MET A 99 12.45 -20.90 -5.01
CA MET A 99 11.57 -21.95 -5.53
C MET A 99 10.76 -21.46 -6.73
N GLU A 100 10.29 -22.41 -7.54
CA GLU A 100 9.31 -22.12 -8.60
C GLU A 100 7.99 -21.60 -7.99
N PRO A 101 7.25 -20.74 -8.71
CA PRO A 101 5.98 -20.20 -8.23
C PRO A 101 5.02 -21.31 -7.79
N ASP A 102 4.52 -21.20 -6.57
CA ASP A 102 3.52 -22.15 -6.05
C ASP A 102 2.21 -21.94 -6.81
N PRO A 103 1.61 -22.97 -7.42
CA PRO A 103 0.30 -22.84 -8.07
C PRO A 103 -0.77 -22.23 -7.17
N LEU A 104 -0.67 -22.42 -5.85
CA LEU A 104 -1.56 -21.80 -4.87
C LEU A 104 -1.38 -20.27 -4.78
N ASP A 105 -0.15 -19.77 -4.92
CA ASP A 105 0.12 -18.33 -4.91
C ASP A 105 -0.55 -17.68 -6.15
N VAL A 106 -0.49 -18.34 -7.32
CA VAL A 106 -1.12 -17.89 -8.57
C VAL A 106 -2.65 -17.93 -8.51
N GLU A 107 -3.22 -18.98 -7.93
CA GLU A 107 -4.67 -19.11 -7.76
C GLU A 107 -5.21 -18.05 -6.80
N MET A 108 -4.51 -17.79 -5.70
CA MET A 108 -4.87 -16.74 -4.75
C MET A 108 -4.78 -15.34 -5.36
N GLU A 109 -3.76 -15.05 -6.17
CA GLU A 109 -3.64 -13.77 -6.89
C GLU A 109 -4.87 -13.48 -7.77
N PHE A 110 -5.42 -14.51 -8.43
CA PHE A 110 -6.59 -14.36 -9.31
C PHE A 110 -7.89 -14.02 -8.54
N HIS A 111 -8.00 -14.44 -7.28
CA HIS A 111 -9.18 -14.24 -6.45
C HIS A 111 -9.19 -12.92 -5.65
N MET A 112 -8.07 -12.19 -5.61
CA MET A 112 -7.87 -11.00 -4.75
C MET A 112 -8.40 -9.67 -5.30
N GLU A 113 -8.88 -9.60 -6.55
CA GLU A 113 -9.30 -8.31 -7.15
C GLU A 113 -10.54 -7.65 -6.50
N ASN A 114 -11.17 -8.22 -5.46
CA ASN A 114 -12.51 -7.82 -5.02
C ASN A 114 -12.73 -7.47 -3.54
N GLN A 115 -11.72 -7.40 -2.66
CA GLN A 115 -11.96 -7.00 -1.27
C GLN A 115 -10.82 -6.15 -0.71
N LEU A 116 -11.10 -4.88 -0.45
CA LEU A 116 -10.25 -3.99 0.35
C LEU A 116 -11.15 -3.21 1.30
N ASP A 117 -11.48 -3.83 2.44
CA ASP A 117 -12.03 -3.12 3.60
C ASP A 117 -11.17 -3.50 4.81
N HIS A 118 -10.11 -2.73 5.01
CA HIS A 118 -9.22 -2.85 6.16
C HIS A 118 -9.43 -1.66 7.12
N GLU A 119 -9.37 -1.92 8.42
CA GLU A 119 -9.49 -0.88 9.45
C GLU A 119 -8.42 0.21 9.27
N SER A 120 -8.85 1.48 9.20
CA SER A 120 -7.96 2.63 9.04
C SER A 120 -7.45 3.19 10.36
N ILE A 121 -6.20 3.65 10.36
CA ILE A 121 -5.65 4.47 11.44
C ILE A 121 -6.26 5.87 11.35
N ASN A 122 -7.27 6.14 12.19
CA ASN A 122 -8.07 7.36 12.10
C ASN A 122 -7.52 8.56 12.88
N SER A 123 -6.44 8.40 13.66
CA SER A 123 -5.92 9.48 14.52
C SER A 123 -4.39 9.53 14.54
N ILE A 124 -3.82 10.56 13.91
CA ILE A 124 -2.39 10.90 13.99
C ILE A 124 -2.28 12.42 14.20
N GLU A 125 -1.34 12.86 15.03
CA GLU A 125 -1.02 14.28 15.21
C GLU A 125 -0.59 14.90 13.88
N ALA A 126 -1.27 15.98 13.50
CA ALA A 126 -1.00 16.68 12.25
C ALA A 126 0.39 17.32 12.27
N SER A 127 1.10 17.23 11.15
CA SER A 127 2.37 17.91 10.92
C SER A 127 2.32 18.68 9.61
N ASP A 128 2.53 19.99 9.71
CA ASP A 128 2.62 20.88 8.56
C ASP A 128 3.81 20.49 7.66
N GLU A 129 4.94 20.11 8.26
CA GLU A 129 6.13 19.63 7.54
C GLU A 129 5.84 18.45 6.64
N TRP A 130 5.07 17.47 7.12
CA TRP A 130 4.70 16.28 6.35
C TRP A 130 3.64 16.58 5.28
N THR A 131 2.80 17.59 5.52
CA THR A 131 1.86 18.08 4.50
C THR A 131 2.61 18.78 3.37
N THR A 132 3.52 19.70 3.70
CA THR A 132 4.40 20.36 2.72
C THR A 132 5.23 19.34 1.94
N TRP A 133 5.79 18.34 2.64
CA TRP A 133 6.58 17.31 1.97
C TRP A 133 5.75 16.46 0.99
N ARG A 134 4.49 16.12 1.32
CA ARG A 134 3.58 15.46 0.38
C ARG A 134 3.35 16.31 -0.87
N ASP A 135 3.12 17.61 -0.69
CA ASP A 135 2.85 18.55 -1.77
C ASP A 135 4.07 18.70 -2.70
N GLU A 136 5.26 18.83 -2.12
CA GLU A 136 6.52 18.84 -2.88
C GLU A 136 6.74 17.53 -3.66
N LEU A 137 6.47 16.39 -3.03
CA LEU A 137 6.60 15.08 -3.65
C LEU A 137 5.61 14.91 -4.82
N ALA A 138 4.35 15.27 -4.63
CA ALA A 138 3.33 15.23 -5.67
C ALA A 138 3.70 16.12 -6.86
N GLN A 139 4.17 17.34 -6.59
CA GLN A 139 4.62 18.26 -7.63
C GLN A 139 5.85 17.74 -8.37
N SER A 140 6.80 17.14 -7.67
CA SER A 140 7.98 16.51 -8.29
C SER A 140 7.58 15.38 -9.24
N MET A 141 6.70 14.48 -8.80
CA MET A 141 6.17 13.39 -9.64
C MET A 141 5.46 13.93 -10.89
N TRP A 142 4.73 15.02 -10.75
CA TRP A 142 4.03 15.66 -11.86
C TRP A 142 4.98 16.28 -12.87
N ASN A 143 5.98 17.02 -12.40
CA ASN A 143 7.00 17.62 -13.26
C ASN A 143 7.80 16.56 -14.01
N GLU A 144 8.14 15.44 -13.36
CA GLU A 144 8.80 14.29 -13.99
C GLU A 144 7.93 13.69 -15.12
N ARG A 145 6.63 13.51 -14.87
CA ARG A 145 5.67 13.04 -15.88
C ARG A 145 5.60 13.98 -17.09
N LEU A 146 5.57 15.30 -16.87
CA LEU A 146 5.55 16.28 -17.96
C LEU A 146 6.86 16.29 -18.76
N GLY A 147 8.00 16.05 -18.10
CA GLY A 147 9.30 15.90 -18.74
C GLY A 147 9.48 14.58 -19.49
N ASN A 148 8.64 13.57 -19.21
CA ASN A 148 8.70 12.24 -19.82
C ASN A 148 7.27 11.73 -20.16
N PRO A 149 6.68 12.18 -21.28
CA PRO A 149 5.24 11.99 -21.60
C PRO A 149 4.77 10.55 -21.83
N SER A 150 5.66 9.57 -21.71
CA SER A 150 5.43 8.14 -21.99
C SER A 150 4.98 7.32 -20.77
N LEU A 151 4.76 7.94 -19.62
CA LEU A 151 4.22 7.33 -18.38
C LEU A 151 2.84 7.87 -18.00
#